data_AF-J9EG70-F1
#
_entry.id   AF-J9EG70-F1
#
_cell.length_a   1.000
_cell.length_b   1.000
_cell.length_c   1.000
_cell.angle_alpha   90.00
_cell.angle_beta   90.00
_cell.angle_gamma   90.00
#
_symmetry.space_group_name_H-M   'P 1'
#
loop_
_entity.id
_entity.type
_entity.pdbx_description
1 polymer ?
#
loop_
_entity_poly.entity_id
_entity_poly.type
_entity_poly.pdbx_seq_one_letter_code
_entity_poly.pdbx_strand_id
1 'polypeptide(L)'
;ESDVCKIDFGVHVSGRLIDCAFTLHFDPKFDDLVNAVHEATNAGIREAGIDVRLCDIGETIEEVMSSHEVELNGRTYVVKPIRNLNGHSIGPYRIHAGKTVPIVKGGEQTKMEENEFYAIETFGSTGKGYVHDDMECSHYMKDYDLHSEHIPLRLARSKNLLNVINRNFRTLAFCRRWLDRLGETKYLMALKDLCDKGIVQAYPPLCDVKGCYTAQWEHTILLRPTCKEVVSRGDDY
;
A
#
# COMPACT_ATOMS: atom_id res chain seq x y z
N GLU A 1 18.92 14.98 -4.48
CA GLU A 1 18.98 15.72 -3.20
C GLU A 1 17.60 16.20 -2.75
N SER A 2 16.80 16.83 -3.62
CA SER A 2 15.46 17.35 -3.28
C SER A 2 14.30 16.35 -3.43
N ASP A 3 14.58 15.06 -3.53
CA ASP A 3 13.54 14.04 -3.71
C ASP A 3 13.00 13.57 -2.36
N VAL A 4 11.72 13.21 -2.35
CA VAL A 4 11.02 12.58 -1.22
C VAL A 4 10.58 11.18 -1.67
N CYS A 5 11.36 10.18 -1.28
CA CYS A 5 11.25 8.82 -1.77
C CYS A 5 10.56 7.94 -0.73
N LYS A 6 9.48 7.26 -1.10
CA LYS A 6 8.85 6.26 -0.24
C LYS A 6 9.50 4.91 -0.52
N ILE A 7 10.09 4.30 0.50
CA ILE A 7 10.67 2.97 0.44
C ILE A 7 9.67 2.03 1.09
N ASP A 8 8.99 1.28 0.23
CA ASP A 8 7.90 0.38 0.58
C ASP A 8 8.24 -1.01 0.02
N PHE A 9 8.39 -1.98 0.93
CA PHE A 9 8.71 -3.35 0.56
C PHE A 9 8.18 -4.35 1.59
N GLY A 10 7.70 -5.48 1.08
CA GLY A 10 7.21 -6.57 1.92
C GLY A 10 8.15 -7.77 2.01
N VAL A 11 8.06 -8.48 3.13
CA VAL A 11 8.65 -9.82 3.32
C VAL A 11 7.57 -10.80 3.78
N HIS A 12 7.79 -12.10 3.58
CA HIS A 12 6.85 -13.09 4.10
C HIS A 12 7.51 -14.40 4.53
N VAL A 13 6.90 -15.07 5.50
CA VAL A 13 7.21 -16.48 5.84
C VAL A 13 5.92 -17.28 5.71
N SER A 14 5.91 -18.30 4.84
CA SER A 14 4.73 -19.15 4.62
C SER A 14 3.45 -18.36 4.29
N GLY A 15 3.59 -17.24 3.57
CA GLY A 15 2.47 -16.36 3.22
C GLY A 15 1.94 -15.51 4.36
N ARG A 16 2.66 -15.39 5.49
CA ARG A 16 2.43 -14.36 6.50
C ARG A 16 3.27 -13.15 6.12
N LEU A 17 2.60 -12.09 5.68
CA LEU A 17 3.21 -10.91 5.08
C LEU A 17 3.50 -9.88 6.18
N ILE A 18 4.61 -9.17 6.01
CA ILE A 18 4.87 -7.88 6.63
C ILE A 18 4.85 -6.86 5.51
N ASP A 19 4.00 -5.86 5.67
CA ASP A 19 3.93 -4.63 4.88
C ASP A 19 4.37 -3.46 5.77
N CYS A 20 5.37 -2.72 5.30
CA CYS A 20 6.04 -1.71 6.10
C CYS A 20 6.82 -0.77 5.18
N ALA A 21 6.69 0.52 5.45
CA ALA A 21 7.22 1.56 4.59
C ALA A 21 7.67 2.77 5.40
N PHE A 22 8.65 3.47 4.85
CA PHE A 22 9.15 4.73 5.39
C PHE A 22 9.47 5.71 4.27
N THR A 23 9.57 6.99 4.63
CA THR A 23 9.98 8.04 3.70
C THR A 23 11.45 8.41 3.89
N LEU A 24 12.23 8.33 2.82
CA LEU A 24 13.60 8.80 2.73
C LEU A 24 13.64 10.18 2.04
N HIS A 25 14.27 11.14 2.69
CA HIS A 25 14.64 12.44 2.11
C HIS A 25 16.02 12.86 2.63
N PHE A 26 16.70 13.74 1.87
CA PHE A 26 18.00 14.28 2.27
C PHE A 26 17.95 15.77 2.60
N ASP A 27 16.93 16.47 2.11
CA ASP A 27 16.72 17.89 2.34
C ASP A 27 15.85 18.08 3.60
N PRO A 28 16.34 18.74 4.66
CA PRO A 28 15.62 18.92 5.92
C PRO A 28 14.33 19.73 5.79
N LYS A 29 14.12 20.45 4.67
CA LYS A 29 12.85 21.17 4.46
C LYS A 29 11.63 20.25 4.45
N PHE A 30 11.82 18.95 4.26
CA PHE A 30 10.75 17.96 4.24
C PHE A 30 10.47 17.33 5.62
N ASP A 31 11.25 17.64 6.65
CA ASP A 31 11.13 17.06 8.00
C ASP A 31 9.71 17.18 8.53
N ASP A 32 9.12 18.38 8.47
CA ASP A 32 7.78 18.63 9.00
C ASP A 32 6.69 17.84 8.26
N LEU A 33 6.83 17.67 6.94
CA LEU A 33 5.90 16.86 6.15
C LEU A 33 6.00 15.38 6.53
N VAL A 34 7.23 14.88 6.66
CA VAL A 34 7.48 13.46 6.98
C VAL A 34 7.06 13.15 8.42
N ASN A 35 7.31 14.06 9.35
CA ASN A 35 6.90 13.95 10.75
C ASN A 35 5.37 13.99 10.90
N ALA A 36 4.67 14.88 10.18
CA ALA A 36 3.21 14.92 10.19
C ALA A 36 2.58 13.58 9.79
N VAL A 37 3.12 12.93 8.75
CA VAL A 37 2.64 11.61 8.30
C VAL A 37 3.04 10.50 9.28
N HIS A 38 4.22 10.60 9.90
CA HIS A 38 4.65 9.66 10.94
C HIS A 38 3.71 9.70 12.16
N GLU A 39 3.39 10.91 12.64
CA GLU A 39 2.46 11.12 13.75
C GLU A 39 1.06 10.62 13.41
N ALA A 40 0.56 10.91 12.21
CA ALA A 40 -0.73 10.42 11.75
C ALA A 40 -0.79 8.88 11.69
N THR A 41 0.27 8.24 11.20
CA THR A 41 0.36 6.76 11.17
C THR A 41 0.36 6.18 12.58
N ASN A 42 1.13 6.75 13.50
CA ASN A 42 1.15 6.30 14.89
C ASN A 42 -0.17 6.55 15.63
N ALA A 43 -0.90 7.62 15.30
CA ALA A 43 -2.25 7.84 15.79
C ALA A 43 -3.19 6.73 15.29
N GLY A 44 -3.16 6.41 14.00
CA GLY A 44 -3.92 5.29 13.44
C GLY A 44 -3.60 3.95 14.12
N ILE A 45 -2.31 3.67 14.33
CA ILE A 45 -1.85 2.47 15.04
C ILE A 45 -2.36 2.46 16.48
N ARG A 46 -2.32 3.59 17.19
CA ARG A 46 -2.79 3.71 18.58
C ARG A 46 -4.29 3.43 18.69
N GLU A 47 -5.09 3.99 17.78
CA GLU A 47 -6.54 3.83 17.79
C GLU A 47 -7.01 2.46 17.27
N ALA A 48 -6.21 1.77 16.44
CA ALA A 48 -6.56 0.44 15.96
C ALA A 48 -6.78 -0.57 17.10
N GLY A 49 -7.75 -1.48 16.96
CA GLY A 49 -8.03 -2.47 17.99
C GLY A 49 -9.27 -3.29 17.69
N ILE A 50 -9.41 -4.42 18.37
CA ILE A 50 -10.61 -5.26 18.27
C ILE A 50 -11.85 -4.41 18.61
N ASP A 51 -12.92 -4.58 17.84
CA ASP A 51 -14.19 -3.84 17.91
C ASP A 51 -14.15 -2.36 17.53
N VAL A 52 -12.98 -1.81 17.15
CA VAL A 52 -12.84 -0.43 16.67
C VAL A 52 -13.39 -0.32 15.25
N ARG A 53 -14.16 0.73 14.98
CA ARG A 53 -14.71 1.02 13.65
C ARG A 53 -13.62 1.65 12.78
N LEU A 54 -13.50 1.16 11.55
CA LEU A 54 -12.50 1.63 10.59
C LEU A 54 -12.64 3.14 10.31
N CYS A 55 -13.87 3.67 10.24
CA CYS A 55 -14.12 5.11 10.09
C CYS A 55 -13.55 5.98 11.21
N ASP A 56 -13.53 5.50 12.46
CA ASP A 56 -13.06 6.28 13.61
C ASP A 56 -11.52 6.43 13.57
N ILE A 57 -10.84 5.40 13.06
CA ILE A 57 -9.39 5.43 12.79
C ILE A 57 -9.09 6.47 11.72
N GLY A 58 -9.86 6.48 10.62
CA GLY A 58 -9.69 7.46 9.54
C GLY A 58 -9.94 8.90 9.97
N GLU A 59 -10.93 9.14 10.84
CA GLU A 59 -11.18 10.46 11.41
C GLU A 59 -10.00 10.93 12.27
N THR A 60 -9.46 10.07 13.13
CA THR A 60 -8.30 10.39 13.97
C THR A 60 -7.05 10.67 13.13
N ILE A 61 -6.81 9.86 12.10
CA ILE A 61 -5.67 10.06 11.18
C ILE A 61 -5.78 11.41 10.48
N GLU A 62 -6.96 11.78 9.96
CA GLU A 62 -7.17 13.07 9.31
C GLU A 62 -7.02 14.25 10.28
N GLU A 63 -7.54 14.13 11.49
CA GLU A 63 -7.40 15.16 12.53
C GLU A 63 -5.93 15.44 12.83
N VAL A 64 -5.15 14.40 13.12
CA VAL A 64 -3.72 14.54 13.42
C VAL A 64 -2.99 15.10 12.20
N MET A 65 -3.14 14.49 11.03
CA MET A 65 -2.39 14.90 9.84
C MET A 65 -2.70 16.34 9.42
N SER A 66 -3.98 16.73 9.46
CA SER A 66 -4.41 18.07 9.03
C SER A 66 -4.16 19.16 10.08
N SER A 67 -3.67 18.78 11.27
CA SER A 67 -3.21 19.74 12.30
C SER A 67 -1.82 20.32 12.00
N HIS A 68 -1.08 19.74 11.05
CA HIS A 68 0.24 20.20 10.66
C HIS A 68 0.20 21.15 9.45
N GLU A 69 1.00 22.21 9.55
CA GLU A 69 1.34 23.09 8.43
C GLU A 69 2.83 22.96 8.11
N VAL A 70 3.19 23.03 6.83
CA VAL A 70 4.58 22.97 6.36
C VAL A 70 4.88 24.13 5.41
N GLU A 71 6.07 24.72 5.52
CA GLU A 71 6.54 25.74 4.57
C GLU A 71 7.54 25.13 3.58
N LEU A 72 7.16 25.07 2.30
CA LEU A 72 8.02 24.57 1.23
C LEU A 72 8.14 25.61 0.13
N ASN A 73 9.38 26.03 -0.14
CA ASN A 73 9.70 26.99 -1.20
C ASN A 73 8.90 28.31 -1.09
N GLY A 74 8.74 28.84 0.14
CA GLY A 74 8.02 30.09 0.41
C GLY A 74 6.50 29.99 0.30
N ARG A 75 5.94 28.77 0.39
CA ARG A 75 4.49 28.52 0.42
C ARG A 75 4.15 27.63 1.61
N THR A 76 3.14 28.03 2.36
CA THR A 76 2.59 27.23 3.46
C THR A 76 1.50 26.28 2.94
N TYR A 77 1.52 25.04 3.42
CA TYR A 77 0.56 24.00 3.09
C TYR A 77 0.04 23.37 4.37
N VAL A 78 -1.27 23.20 4.49
CA VAL A 78 -1.83 22.21 5.42
C VAL A 78 -1.58 20.82 4.82
N VAL A 79 -1.01 19.90 5.60
CA VAL A 79 -0.76 18.53 5.13
C VAL A 79 -2.10 17.81 4.95
N LYS A 80 -2.36 17.30 3.75
CA LYS A 80 -3.63 16.64 3.43
C LYS A 80 -3.45 15.13 3.35
N PRO A 81 -4.32 14.34 3.99
CA PRO A 81 -4.41 12.92 3.69
C PRO A 81 -4.75 12.70 2.20
N ILE A 82 -4.13 11.71 1.58
CA ILE A 82 -4.50 11.26 0.24
C ILE A 82 -5.77 10.41 0.34
N ARG A 83 -6.94 11.05 0.21
CA ARG A 83 -8.24 10.47 0.59
C ARG A 83 -8.69 9.21 -0.17
N ASN A 84 -8.03 8.85 -1.26
CA ASN A 84 -8.28 7.62 -2.03
C ASN A 84 -7.13 6.60 -1.92
N LEU A 85 -6.27 6.75 -0.92
CA LEU A 85 -5.38 5.71 -0.40
C LEU A 85 -5.81 5.34 1.01
N ASN A 86 -5.53 4.10 1.40
CA ASN A 86 -6.06 3.49 2.62
C ASN A 86 -5.08 2.41 3.08
N GLY A 87 -4.99 2.17 4.38
CA GLY A 87 -4.45 0.90 4.86
C GLY A 87 -5.42 -0.25 4.57
N HIS A 88 -5.05 -1.46 4.97
CA HIS A 88 -5.83 -2.65 4.61
C HIS A 88 -5.60 -3.83 5.54
N SER A 89 -6.60 -4.70 5.63
CA SER A 89 -6.41 -6.03 6.22
C SER A 89 -5.47 -6.89 5.36
N ILE A 90 -4.69 -7.76 6.00
CA ILE A 90 -3.74 -8.68 5.37
C ILE A 90 -4.16 -10.13 5.64
N GLY A 91 -4.03 -11.00 4.64
CA GLY A 91 -4.35 -12.41 4.72
C GLY A 91 -3.23 -13.32 4.18
N PRO A 92 -3.33 -14.64 4.35
CA PRO A 92 -2.34 -15.57 3.84
C PRO A 92 -2.17 -15.47 2.31
N TYR A 93 -0.98 -15.07 1.87
CA TYR A 93 -0.67 -14.78 0.45
C TYR A 93 -1.62 -13.74 -0.19
N ARG A 94 -2.24 -12.87 0.60
CA ARG A 94 -3.20 -11.86 0.15
C ARG A 94 -2.87 -10.52 0.81
N ILE A 95 -2.21 -9.64 0.06
CA ILE A 95 -1.80 -8.32 0.60
C ILE A 95 -3.03 -7.49 0.99
N HIS A 96 -4.07 -7.46 0.15
CA HIS A 96 -5.36 -6.81 0.44
C HIS A 96 -6.46 -7.86 0.71
N ALA A 97 -6.77 -8.11 1.99
CA ALA A 97 -7.70 -9.16 2.42
C ALA A 97 -9.19 -8.75 2.45
N GLY A 98 -9.53 -7.51 2.08
CA GLY A 98 -10.90 -7.08 1.81
C GLY A 98 -11.39 -5.91 2.66
N LYS A 99 -10.89 -5.72 3.88
CA LYS A 99 -11.17 -4.52 4.69
C LYS A 99 -10.16 -3.42 4.37
N THR A 100 -10.63 -2.18 4.25
CA THR A 100 -9.81 -0.98 4.04
C THR A 100 -9.84 -0.08 5.28
N VAL A 101 -8.69 0.41 5.69
CA VAL A 101 -8.53 1.35 6.81
C VAL A 101 -8.48 2.77 6.22
N PRO A 102 -9.56 3.56 6.34
CA PRO A 102 -9.55 4.92 5.79
C PRO A 102 -8.54 5.80 6.52
N ILE A 103 -8.05 6.83 5.83
CA ILE A 103 -7.19 7.88 6.40
C ILE A 103 -7.89 9.25 6.43
N VAL A 104 -9.21 9.23 6.22
CA VAL A 104 -10.13 10.37 6.27
C VAL A 104 -11.44 9.93 6.93
N LYS A 105 -12.18 10.90 7.48
CA LYS A 105 -13.52 10.68 8.03
C LYS A 105 -14.54 10.30 6.94
N GLY A 106 -15.65 9.68 7.38
CA GLY A 106 -16.79 9.35 6.51
C GLY A 106 -16.73 7.96 5.86
N GLY A 107 -15.81 7.09 6.29
CA GLY A 107 -15.71 5.70 5.86
C GLY A 107 -16.78 4.77 6.45
N GLU A 108 -16.66 3.47 6.16
CA GLU A 108 -17.56 2.44 6.68
C GLU A 108 -17.42 2.23 8.20
N GLN A 109 -18.52 1.85 8.85
CA GLN A 109 -18.52 1.49 10.27
C GLN A 109 -18.11 0.02 10.54
N THR A 110 -17.60 -0.66 9.52
CA THR A 110 -17.01 -2.00 9.64
C THR A 110 -15.97 -2.01 10.75
N LYS A 111 -15.94 -3.08 11.55
CA LYS A 111 -15.05 -3.20 12.71
C LYS A 111 -13.85 -4.09 12.41
N MET A 112 -12.75 -3.78 13.09
CA MET A 112 -11.62 -4.69 13.22
C MET A 112 -11.98 -5.86 14.15
N GLU A 113 -11.54 -7.06 13.81
CA GLU A 113 -11.84 -8.30 14.51
C GLU A 113 -10.57 -8.94 15.11
N GLU A 114 -10.78 -9.79 16.12
CA GLU A 114 -9.70 -10.56 16.73
C GLU A 114 -9.02 -11.46 15.69
N ASN A 115 -7.68 -11.57 15.77
CA ASN A 115 -6.79 -12.34 14.91
C ASN A 115 -6.62 -11.79 13.47
N GLU A 116 -7.15 -10.61 13.17
CA GLU A 116 -6.85 -9.92 11.91
C GLU A 116 -5.47 -9.27 11.93
N PHE A 117 -4.85 -9.23 10.75
CA PHE A 117 -3.64 -8.46 10.46
C PHE A 117 -4.03 -7.23 9.67
N TYR A 118 -3.36 -6.10 9.93
CA TYR A 118 -3.56 -4.87 9.19
C TYR A 118 -2.25 -4.20 8.84
N ALA A 119 -2.14 -3.72 7.60
CA ALA A 119 -1.28 -2.62 7.22
C ALA A 119 -1.96 -1.32 7.67
N ILE A 120 -1.32 -0.60 8.60
CA ILE A 120 -1.71 0.76 8.96
C ILE A 120 -0.72 1.70 8.29
N GLU A 121 -1.13 2.24 7.15
CA GLU A 121 -0.37 3.19 6.36
C GLU A 121 -1.14 4.50 6.21
N THR A 122 -0.39 5.61 6.17
CA THR A 122 -0.96 6.92 5.87
C THR A 122 -0.10 7.67 4.87
N PHE A 123 -0.74 8.57 4.14
CA PHE A 123 -0.12 9.33 3.08
C PHE A 123 -0.48 10.80 3.21
N GLY A 124 0.52 11.65 3.46
CA GLY A 124 0.35 13.10 3.45
C GLY A 124 0.78 13.69 2.12
N SER A 125 0.07 14.73 1.68
CA SER A 125 0.33 15.44 0.43
C SER A 125 0.24 16.95 0.61
N THR A 126 1.11 17.68 -0.10
CA THR A 126 0.99 19.14 -0.29
C THR A 126 0.15 19.51 -1.52
N GLY A 127 -0.36 18.51 -2.25
CA GLY A 127 -1.15 18.64 -3.47
C GLY A 127 -2.66 18.70 -3.23
N LYS A 128 -3.40 17.92 -4.02
CA LYS A 128 -4.86 17.80 -3.94
C LYS A 128 -5.31 16.78 -2.88
N GLY A 129 -4.40 16.00 -2.31
CA GLY A 129 -4.73 14.90 -1.41
C GLY A 129 -5.56 13.85 -2.14
N TYR A 130 -5.21 13.57 -3.41
CA TYR A 130 -5.90 12.58 -4.25
C TYR A 130 -4.97 12.09 -5.34
N VAL A 131 -4.85 10.77 -5.48
CA VAL A 131 -3.99 10.14 -6.50
C VAL A 131 -4.76 9.67 -7.71
N HIS A 132 -4.09 9.62 -8.84
CA HIS A 132 -4.54 9.03 -10.08
C HIS A 132 -3.42 8.18 -10.68
N ASP A 133 -3.79 7.21 -11.52
CA ASP A 133 -2.84 6.41 -12.28
C ASP A 133 -2.01 7.32 -13.18
N ASP A 134 -0.68 7.21 -13.09
CA ASP A 134 0.26 7.89 -13.98
C ASP A 134 1.50 7.01 -14.24
N MET A 135 2.31 7.40 -15.23
CA MET A 135 3.56 6.73 -15.62
C MET A 135 3.37 5.28 -16.13
N GLU A 136 4.49 4.59 -16.37
CA GLU A 136 4.46 3.21 -16.86
C GLU A 136 4.21 2.21 -15.73
N CYS A 137 3.20 1.35 -15.91
CA CYS A 137 2.86 0.30 -14.94
C CYS A 137 4.00 -0.72 -14.77
N SER A 138 4.38 -0.96 -13.52
CA SER A 138 5.43 -1.93 -13.15
C SER A 138 4.95 -3.05 -12.24
N HIS A 139 3.88 -2.85 -11.47
CA HIS A 139 3.34 -3.80 -10.50
C HIS A 139 2.13 -4.55 -11.06
N TYR A 140 2.08 -5.85 -10.75
CA TYR A 140 1.05 -6.76 -11.20
C TYR A 140 0.77 -7.76 -10.08
N MET A 141 -0.47 -8.24 -9.97
CA MET A 141 -0.82 -9.27 -9.00
C MET A 141 -1.88 -10.19 -9.59
N LYS A 142 -1.76 -11.49 -9.36
CA LYS A 142 -2.83 -12.42 -9.77
C LYS A 142 -4.08 -12.12 -8.93
N ASP A 143 -5.24 -12.14 -9.57
CA ASP A 143 -6.51 -12.09 -8.85
C ASP A 143 -6.56 -13.25 -7.83
N TYR A 144 -6.79 -12.89 -6.57
CA TYR A 144 -6.80 -13.86 -5.48
C TYR A 144 -7.93 -14.86 -5.64
N ASP A 145 -9.12 -14.43 -6.03
CA ASP A 145 -10.30 -15.30 -6.07
C ASP A 145 -10.20 -16.31 -7.22
N LEU A 146 -9.41 -16.01 -8.25
CA LEU A 146 -9.10 -16.91 -9.36
C LEU A 146 -7.91 -17.85 -9.09
N HIS A 147 -7.37 -17.91 -7.87
CA HIS A 147 -6.12 -18.61 -7.63
C HIS A 147 -6.19 -20.11 -7.91
N SER A 148 -7.36 -20.73 -7.68
CA SER A 148 -7.62 -22.17 -7.81
C SER A 148 -8.34 -22.54 -9.12
N GLU A 149 -8.77 -21.56 -9.90
CA GLU A 149 -9.54 -21.80 -11.12
C GLU A 149 -8.65 -22.21 -12.29
N HIS A 150 -9.13 -23.17 -13.08
CA HIS A 150 -8.52 -23.48 -14.37
C HIS A 150 -9.04 -22.51 -15.43
N ILE A 151 -8.18 -21.61 -15.90
CA ILE A 151 -8.56 -20.60 -16.89
C ILE A 151 -8.05 -21.03 -18.28
N PRO A 152 -8.93 -21.39 -19.22
CA PRO A 152 -8.52 -21.87 -20.54
C PRO A 152 -7.99 -20.71 -21.40
N LEU A 153 -6.66 -20.56 -21.43
CA LEU A 153 -5.99 -19.62 -22.32
C LEU A 153 -5.83 -20.23 -23.72
N ARG A 154 -5.92 -19.40 -24.79
CA ARG A 154 -5.65 -19.87 -26.17
C ARG A 154 -4.18 -19.70 -26.55
N LEU A 155 -3.57 -18.59 -26.16
CA LEU A 155 -2.20 -18.24 -26.51
C LEU A 155 -1.20 -19.04 -25.66
N ALA A 156 -0.28 -19.75 -26.33
CA ALA A 156 0.75 -20.54 -25.67
C ALA A 156 1.67 -19.68 -24.77
N ARG A 157 2.00 -18.46 -25.19
CA ARG A 157 2.82 -17.54 -24.37
C ARG A 157 2.10 -17.09 -23.10
N SER A 158 0.80 -16.79 -23.15
CA SER A 158 0.01 -16.45 -21.96
C SER A 158 -0.08 -17.62 -20.99
N LYS A 159 -0.26 -18.86 -21.49
CA LYS A 159 -0.20 -20.08 -20.66
C LYS A 159 1.14 -20.20 -19.94
N ASN A 160 2.24 -20.07 -20.69
CA ASN A 160 3.58 -20.19 -20.14
C ASN A 160 3.84 -19.12 -19.07
N LEU A 161 3.49 -17.86 -19.35
CA LEU A 161 3.64 -16.77 -18.39
C LEU A 161 2.78 -16.99 -17.13
N LEU A 162 1.52 -17.43 -17.27
CA LEU A 162 0.67 -17.72 -16.12
C LEU A 162 1.25 -18.87 -15.26
N ASN A 163 1.84 -19.89 -15.88
CA ASN A 163 2.53 -20.95 -15.16
C ASN A 163 3.74 -20.42 -14.37
N VAL A 164 4.50 -19.49 -14.96
CA VAL A 164 5.61 -18.82 -14.28
C VAL A 164 5.10 -18.01 -13.08
N ILE A 165 4.01 -17.26 -13.25
CA ILE A 165 3.39 -16.48 -12.16
C ILE A 165 2.91 -17.41 -11.04
N ASN A 166 2.16 -18.46 -11.36
CA ASN A 166 1.64 -19.43 -10.39
C ASN A 166 2.78 -20.11 -9.59
N ARG A 167 3.88 -20.47 -10.26
CA ARG A 167 5.01 -21.17 -9.62
C ARG A 167 5.81 -20.25 -8.70
N ASN A 168 6.05 -19.01 -9.10
CA ASN A 168 7.00 -18.12 -8.41
C ASN A 168 6.32 -17.12 -7.46
N PHE A 169 5.11 -16.66 -7.77
CA PHE A 169 4.44 -15.59 -7.02
C PHE A 169 3.11 -16.01 -6.41
N ARG A 170 2.46 -17.04 -6.96
CA ARG A 170 1.09 -17.46 -6.58
C ARG A 170 0.10 -16.30 -6.74
N THR A 171 -0.33 -15.72 -5.62
CA THR A 171 -1.22 -14.55 -5.52
C THR A 171 -0.51 -13.32 -4.98
N LEU A 172 0.79 -13.39 -4.71
CA LEU A 172 1.60 -12.23 -4.32
C LEU A 172 1.83 -11.31 -5.52
N ALA A 173 1.97 -10.02 -5.23
CA ALA A 173 2.37 -9.04 -6.23
C ALA A 173 3.76 -9.36 -6.78
N PHE A 174 3.99 -8.95 -8.02
CA PHE A 174 5.27 -9.05 -8.71
C PHE A 174 5.49 -7.85 -9.61
N CYS A 175 6.72 -7.68 -10.09
CA CYS A 175 7.04 -6.64 -11.06
C CYS A 175 7.75 -7.20 -12.30
N ARG A 176 7.78 -6.41 -13.38
CA ARG A 176 8.44 -6.78 -14.66
C ARG A 176 9.89 -7.24 -14.46
N ARG A 177 10.66 -6.53 -13.63
CA ARG A 177 12.07 -6.86 -13.31
C ARG A 177 12.23 -8.27 -12.73
N TRP A 178 11.23 -8.78 -12.00
CA TRP A 178 11.29 -10.14 -11.45
C TRP A 178 11.05 -11.20 -12.53
N LEU A 179 10.20 -10.92 -13.52
CA LEU A 179 10.07 -11.76 -14.71
C LEU A 179 11.37 -11.79 -15.52
N ASP A 180 11.99 -10.62 -15.72
CA ASP A 180 13.29 -10.51 -16.40
C ASP A 180 14.37 -11.36 -15.71
N ARG A 181 14.43 -11.31 -14.37
CA ARG A 181 15.37 -12.11 -13.56
C ARG A 181 15.13 -13.62 -13.69
N LEU A 182 13.90 -14.05 -13.95
CA LEU A 182 13.56 -15.45 -14.21
C LEU A 182 13.89 -15.88 -15.65
N GLY A 183 14.41 -14.98 -16.49
CA GLY A 183 14.76 -15.24 -17.89
C GLY A 183 13.58 -15.11 -18.85
N GLU A 184 12.43 -14.62 -18.40
CA GLU A 184 11.30 -14.35 -19.29
C GLU A 184 11.63 -13.19 -20.22
N THR A 185 11.33 -13.36 -21.51
CA THR A 185 11.56 -12.32 -22.53
C THR A 185 10.33 -12.16 -23.42
N LYS A 186 10.14 -10.96 -24.00
CA LYS A 186 9.03 -10.67 -24.93
C LYS A 186 7.64 -11.04 -24.35
N TYR A 187 7.47 -10.91 -23.03
CA TYR A 187 6.27 -11.33 -22.30
C TYR A 187 5.19 -10.25 -22.21
N LEU A 188 5.47 -8.99 -22.56
CA LEU A 188 4.54 -7.86 -22.36
C LEU A 188 3.15 -8.08 -22.98
N MET A 189 3.07 -8.65 -24.20
CA MET A 189 1.77 -8.96 -24.82
C MET A 189 1.03 -10.09 -24.09
N ALA A 190 1.76 -11.08 -23.57
CA ALA A 190 1.17 -12.15 -22.79
C ALA A 190 0.67 -11.62 -21.44
N LEU A 191 1.43 -10.72 -20.79
CA LEU A 191 1.03 -10.05 -19.55
C LEU A 191 -0.22 -9.20 -19.78
N LYS A 192 -0.27 -8.42 -20.87
CA LYS A 192 -1.47 -7.67 -21.26
C LYS A 192 -2.68 -8.59 -21.46
N ASP A 193 -2.51 -9.72 -22.15
CA ASP A 193 -3.60 -10.69 -22.36
C ASP A 193 -4.11 -11.30 -21.04
N LEU A 194 -3.24 -11.49 -20.04
CA LEU A 194 -3.66 -11.91 -18.70
C LEU A 194 -4.43 -10.80 -17.97
N CYS A 195 -4.02 -9.53 -18.14
CA CYS A 195 -4.73 -8.37 -17.61
C CYS A 195 -6.11 -8.17 -18.24
N ASP A 196 -6.19 -8.21 -19.57
CA ASP A 196 -7.45 -8.05 -20.31
C ASP A 196 -8.50 -9.12 -19.94
N LYS A 197 -8.05 -10.26 -19.41
CA LYS A 197 -8.89 -11.37 -18.94
C LYS A 197 -9.18 -11.34 -17.43
N GLY A 198 -8.70 -10.33 -16.71
CA GLY A 198 -8.88 -10.20 -15.26
C GLY A 198 -8.12 -11.23 -14.43
N ILE A 199 -7.21 -12.02 -15.03
CA ILE A 199 -6.43 -13.05 -14.31
C ILE A 199 -5.34 -12.38 -13.47
N VAL A 200 -4.78 -11.30 -14.00
CA VAL A 200 -3.73 -10.50 -13.37
C VAL A 200 -4.21 -9.06 -13.38
N GLN A 201 -4.19 -8.39 -12.24
CA GLN A 201 -4.50 -6.98 -12.13
C GLN A 201 -3.21 -6.16 -12.29
N ALA A 202 -3.32 -5.01 -12.97
CA ALA A 202 -2.24 -4.05 -13.11
C ALA A 202 -2.38 -2.97 -12.04
N TYR A 203 -1.27 -2.64 -11.37
CA TYR A 203 -1.22 -1.60 -10.34
C TYR A 203 -0.24 -0.52 -10.81
N PRO A 204 -0.70 0.47 -11.60
CA PRO A 204 0.15 1.56 -12.05
C PRO A 204 0.57 2.45 -10.87
N PRO A 205 1.64 3.24 -11.03
CA PRO A 205 2.00 4.26 -10.05
C PRO A 205 0.84 5.22 -9.76
N LEU A 206 0.67 5.55 -8.49
CA LEU A 206 -0.38 6.44 -8.00
C LEU A 206 0.24 7.80 -7.66
N CYS A 207 -0.14 8.83 -8.41
CA CYS A 207 0.44 10.16 -8.32
C CYS A 207 -0.61 11.22 -7.96
N ASP A 208 -0.27 12.15 -7.08
CA ASP A 208 -1.00 13.42 -6.94
C ASP A 208 -0.51 14.41 -8.02
N VAL A 209 -0.96 15.66 -8.02
CA VAL A 209 -0.66 16.65 -9.04
C VAL A 209 0.84 16.95 -9.14
N LYS A 210 1.31 17.17 -10.37
CA LYS A 210 2.69 17.54 -10.64
C LYS A 210 3.17 18.70 -9.77
N GLY A 211 4.34 18.52 -9.15
CA GLY A 211 5.00 19.55 -8.33
C GLY A 211 4.59 19.54 -6.85
N CYS A 212 3.68 18.66 -6.43
CA CYS A 212 3.46 18.41 -5.00
C CYS A 212 4.48 17.42 -4.43
N TYR A 213 4.48 17.28 -3.10
CA TYR A 213 5.29 16.33 -2.36
C TYR A 213 4.38 15.40 -1.57
N THR A 214 4.78 14.13 -1.48
CA THR A 214 4.06 13.09 -0.74
C THR A 214 5.02 12.32 0.16
N ALA A 215 4.56 11.96 1.36
CA ALA A 215 5.26 11.10 2.31
C ALA A 215 4.33 9.96 2.76
N GLN A 216 4.92 8.86 3.20
CA GLN A 216 4.27 7.64 3.69
C GLN A 216 5.03 7.10 4.91
N TRP A 217 4.26 6.56 5.85
CA TRP A 217 4.73 5.63 6.86
C TRP A 217 3.73 4.49 7.00
N GLU A 218 4.22 3.33 7.38
CA GLU A 218 3.40 2.14 7.51
C GLU A 218 3.96 1.16 8.54
N HIS A 219 3.07 0.51 9.29
CA HIS A 219 3.39 -0.73 9.99
C HIS A 219 2.34 -1.82 9.81
N THR A 220 2.79 -3.07 9.87
CA THR A 220 1.92 -4.22 10.08
C THR A 220 1.63 -4.38 11.57
N ILE A 221 0.35 -4.51 11.91
CA ILE A 221 -0.12 -4.86 13.25
C ILE A 221 -0.85 -6.20 13.25
N LEU A 222 -0.81 -6.87 14.40
CA LEU A 222 -1.57 -8.08 14.70
C LEU A 222 -2.49 -7.83 15.90
N LEU A 223 -3.79 -8.04 15.70
CA LEU A 223 -4.80 -7.96 16.76
C LEU A 223 -4.94 -9.30 17.47
N ARG A 224 -4.01 -9.61 18.38
CA ARG A 224 -4.01 -10.88 19.14
C ARG A 224 -5.15 -10.86 20.17
N PRO A 225 -5.61 -12.04 20.63
CA PRO A 225 -6.61 -12.12 21.69
C PRO A 225 -6.22 -11.40 23.00
N THR A 226 -4.92 -11.27 23.25
CA THR A 226 -4.38 -10.71 24.50
C THR A 226 -3.82 -9.30 24.37
N CYS A 227 -3.52 -8.84 23.16
CA CYS A 227 -2.88 -7.56 22.90
C CYS A 227 -2.91 -7.18 21.42
N LYS A 228 -2.68 -5.90 21.13
CA LYS A 228 -2.24 -5.43 19.81
C LYS A 228 -0.72 -5.47 19.76
N GLU A 229 -0.16 -6.11 18.75
CA GLU A 229 1.29 -6.18 18.52
C GLU A 229 1.63 -5.44 17.22
N VAL A 230 2.50 -4.43 17.29
CA VAL A 230 3.04 -3.75 16.11
C VAL A 230 4.26 -4.54 15.65
N VAL A 231 4.02 -5.60 14.88
CA VAL A 231 5.01 -6.65 14.60
C VAL A 231 6.19 -6.15 13.74
N SER A 232 6.00 -5.06 12.99
CA SER A 232 7.08 -4.45 12.19
C SER A 232 7.77 -3.25 12.87
N ARG A 233 7.48 -2.95 14.15
CA ARG A 233 8.11 -1.83 14.86
C ARG A 233 9.62 -2.09 15.03
N GLY A 234 10.43 -1.06 14.76
CA GLY A 234 11.87 -1.06 15.01
C GLY A 234 12.31 0.02 15.99
N ASP A 235 13.63 0.14 16.20
CA ASP A 235 14.23 1.26 16.95
C ASP A 235 14.30 2.54 16.09
N ASP A 236 14.09 2.41 14.78
CA ASP A 236 14.12 3.47 13.78
C ASP A 236 12.77 4.17 13.62
N TYR A 237 11.69 3.40 13.48
CA TYR A 237 10.33 3.91 13.47
C TYR A 237 9.35 2.89 14.01
#